data_AF-A0A345YJ18-F1
#
_entry.id   AF-A0A345YJ18-F1
#
_cell.length_a   1.000
_cell.length_b   1.000
_cell.length_c   1.000
_cell.angle_alpha   90.00
_cell.angle_beta   90.00
_cell.angle_gamma   90.00
#
_symmetry.space_group_name_H-M   'P 1'
#
loop_
_entity.id
_entity.type
_entity.pdbx_description
1 polymer ?
#
loop_
_entity_poly.entity_id
_entity_poly.type
_entity_poly.pdbx_seq_one_letter_code
_entity_poly.pdbx_strand_id
1 'polypeptide(L)'
;MKPPVLLTRDKFRESVFARDNHLCVLCGAPADDAHHIIERRLFQAPQEKGGYFVDNGASVCEPCHLRCEQTVVSCEEVRDACGIKRIVLPEHLYADQPYTKWGDPILANGQRIRGELFFDESVQKVLKQGKVLDLYTDLIRFPRTYHLPWSPGMNDDDKMMQSLAAFEGEEVVITTKWDGRNTTIYPDGRLHARSPDGRPHHSQAMVKSEAARFSFDIPPGWRVCGEDLYAKHSIAYDNLPSFFLGFQIWNERNECLSWDDTLEWFELLEINPVDVIWRGTFDEKTIRALPLPNPEGWEGYVLRLARSFSYGDYPRAVGKYVRADHNKLGVVHNWRTAKVTPNQLAEKS
;
A
#
# COMPACT_ATOMS: atom_id res chain seq x y z
N MET A 1 7.86 19.86 18.25
CA MET A 1 6.45 19.80 18.71
C MET A 1 6.27 18.58 19.58
N LYS A 2 5.41 18.62 20.62
CA LYS A 2 5.06 17.41 21.39
C LYS A 2 4.34 16.40 20.47
N PRO A 3 4.48 15.08 20.70
CA PRO A 3 3.73 14.08 19.94
C PRO A 3 2.21 14.27 20.14
N PRO A 4 1.38 13.85 19.17
CA PRO A 4 -0.07 13.86 19.33
C PRO A 4 -0.46 12.89 20.46
N VAL A 5 -1.45 13.28 21.26
CA VAL A 5 -1.93 12.50 22.41
C VAL A 5 -3.23 11.81 22.01
N LEU A 6 -3.26 10.48 22.09
CA LEU A 6 -4.48 9.71 21.88
C LEU A 6 -5.41 9.90 23.08
N LEU A 7 -6.66 10.28 22.81
CA LEU A 7 -7.67 10.53 23.85
C LEU A 7 -8.72 9.42 23.90
N THR A 8 -9.50 9.40 24.99
CA THR A 8 -10.78 8.69 24.98
C THR A 8 -11.77 9.41 24.07
N ARG A 9 -12.80 8.71 23.59
CA ARG A 9 -13.84 9.28 22.73
C ARG A 9 -14.46 10.56 23.30
N ASP A 10 -14.81 10.53 24.59
CA ASP A 10 -15.48 11.67 25.25
C ASP A 10 -14.54 12.86 25.37
N LYS A 11 -13.31 12.63 25.84
CA LYS A 11 -12.27 13.69 25.93
C LYS A 11 -11.94 14.26 24.56
N PHE A 12 -11.91 13.44 23.51
CA PHE A 12 -11.73 13.90 22.14
C PHE A 12 -12.86 14.84 21.73
N ARG A 13 -14.13 14.43 21.92
CA ARG A 13 -15.30 15.25 21.58
C ARG A 13 -15.28 16.58 22.33
N GLU A 14 -15.09 16.55 23.64
CA GLU A 14 -15.02 17.76 24.48
C GLU A 14 -13.88 18.68 24.08
N SER A 15 -12.69 18.13 23.81
CA SER A 15 -11.52 18.93 23.42
C SER A 15 -11.69 19.58 22.05
N VAL A 16 -12.30 18.88 21.09
CA VAL A 16 -12.60 19.41 19.75
C VAL A 16 -13.62 20.54 19.85
N PHE A 17 -14.71 20.33 20.59
CA PHE A 17 -15.74 21.36 20.80
C PHE A 17 -15.19 22.59 21.53
N ALA A 18 -14.40 22.39 22.57
CA ALA A 18 -13.77 23.49 23.30
C ALA A 18 -12.82 24.30 22.41
N ARG A 19 -12.00 23.63 21.58
CA ARG A 19 -11.09 24.31 20.63
C ARG A 19 -11.86 25.18 19.64
N ASP A 20 -12.98 24.70 19.14
CA ASP A 20 -13.76 25.35 18.08
C ASP A 20 -14.89 26.23 18.64
N ASN A 21 -14.87 26.55 19.94
CA ASN A 21 -15.88 27.35 20.64
C ASN A 21 -17.33 26.83 20.48
N HIS A 22 -17.50 25.50 20.35
CA HIS A 22 -18.78 24.83 20.12
C HIS A 22 -19.51 25.27 18.83
N LEU A 23 -18.80 25.88 17.89
CA LEU A 23 -19.32 26.29 16.59
C LEU A 23 -18.77 25.41 15.47
N CYS A 24 -19.57 25.25 14.42
CA CYS A 24 -19.16 24.62 13.18
C CYS A 24 -18.06 25.46 12.54
N VAL A 25 -16.87 24.88 12.40
CA VAL A 25 -15.70 25.57 11.84
C VAL A 25 -15.90 26.02 10.39
N LEU A 26 -16.84 25.41 9.66
CA LEU A 26 -17.09 25.67 8.24
C LEU A 26 -18.15 26.74 7.98
N CYS A 27 -19.08 26.98 8.90
CA CYS A 27 -20.20 27.91 8.67
C CYS A 27 -20.63 28.76 9.86
N GLY A 28 -20.09 28.51 11.06
CA GLY A 28 -20.40 29.27 12.28
C GLY A 28 -21.72 28.90 12.97
N ALA A 29 -22.50 27.93 12.46
CA ALA A 29 -23.66 27.38 13.17
C ALA A 29 -23.24 26.60 14.43
N PRO A 30 -24.14 26.30 15.39
CA PRO A 30 -23.83 25.39 16.49
C PRO A 30 -23.31 24.03 15.97
N ALA A 31 -22.27 23.48 16.62
CA ALA A 31 -21.72 22.18 16.24
C ALA A 31 -22.52 21.01 16.85
N ASP A 32 -22.74 19.97 16.04
CA ASP A 32 -23.47 18.76 16.44
C ASP A 32 -22.52 17.59 16.71
N ASP A 33 -21.42 17.50 15.93
CA ASP A 33 -20.47 16.39 15.99
C ASP A 33 -19.01 16.82 15.94
N ALA A 34 -18.16 16.02 16.60
CA ALA A 34 -16.71 16.07 16.50
C ALA A 34 -16.29 15.16 15.35
N HIS A 35 -16.31 15.72 14.14
CA HIS A 35 -15.97 15.05 12.90
C HIS A 35 -14.50 14.65 12.89
N HIS A 36 -14.22 13.41 12.49
CA HIS A 36 -12.85 12.96 12.24
C HIS A 36 -12.43 13.38 10.83
N ILE A 37 -11.34 14.15 10.71
CA ILE A 37 -10.80 14.64 9.43
C ILE A 37 -10.34 13.47 8.57
N ILE A 38 -9.59 12.53 9.15
CA ILE A 38 -9.31 11.21 8.59
C ILE A 38 -10.11 10.17 9.36
N GLU A 39 -10.75 9.26 8.62
CA GLU A 39 -11.66 8.24 9.14
C GLU A 39 -10.99 7.37 10.23
N ARG A 40 -11.63 7.33 11.40
CA ARG A 40 -11.13 6.62 12.59
C ARG A 40 -10.87 5.14 12.37
N ARG A 41 -11.61 4.47 11.47
CA ARG A 41 -11.42 3.05 11.15
C ARG A 41 -10.05 2.73 10.53
N LEU A 42 -9.38 3.72 9.94
CA LEU A 42 -8.04 3.56 9.38
C LEU A 42 -6.94 3.54 10.44
N PHE A 43 -7.20 4.06 11.64
CA PHE A 43 -6.26 4.06 12.74
C PHE A 43 -6.39 2.76 13.54
N GLN A 44 -5.56 1.78 13.20
CA GLN A 44 -5.70 0.41 13.70
C GLN A 44 -4.59 -0.01 14.66
N ALA A 45 -3.42 0.63 14.61
CA ALA A 45 -2.32 0.27 15.50
C ALA A 45 -2.65 0.65 16.96
N PRO A 46 -2.16 -0.10 17.97
CA PRO A 46 -2.54 0.08 19.37
C PRO A 46 -2.39 1.52 19.90
N GLN A 47 -1.34 2.22 19.47
CA GLN A 47 -1.00 3.59 19.88
C GLN A 47 -1.84 4.69 19.22
N GLU A 48 -2.61 4.35 18.19
CA GLU A 48 -3.44 5.30 17.44
C GLU A 48 -4.91 4.89 17.34
N LYS A 49 -5.27 3.72 17.89
CA LYS A 49 -6.54 3.04 17.66
C LYS A 49 -7.74 3.98 17.79
N GLY A 50 -8.50 4.11 16.70
CA GLY A 50 -9.70 4.96 16.63
C GLY A 50 -9.42 6.44 16.36
N GLY A 51 -8.17 6.88 16.19
CA GLY A 51 -7.83 8.18 15.63
C GLY A 51 -8.28 9.39 16.44
N TYR A 52 -8.51 9.22 17.74
CA TYR A 52 -9.03 10.24 18.68
C TYR A 52 -7.96 11.27 19.08
N PHE A 53 -7.33 11.89 18.10
CA PHE A 53 -6.38 12.98 18.29
C PHE A 53 -7.10 14.30 18.04
N VAL A 54 -6.93 15.30 18.91
CA VAL A 54 -7.59 16.62 18.74
C VAL A 54 -7.35 17.20 17.34
N ASP A 55 -6.14 17.05 16.80
CA ASP A 55 -5.75 17.54 15.46
C ASP A 55 -6.29 16.68 14.30
N ASN A 56 -6.95 15.57 14.60
CA ASN A 56 -7.75 14.80 13.65
C ASN A 56 -9.26 15.07 13.83
N GLY A 57 -9.65 16.04 14.66
CA GLY A 57 -11.05 16.38 14.94
C GLY A 57 -11.42 17.78 14.48
N ALA A 58 -12.69 17.98 14.10
CA ALA A 58 -13.29 19.27 13.79
C ALA A 58 -14.75 19.33 14.26
N SER A 59 -15.15 20.44 14.89
CA SER A 59 -16.53 20.69 15.27
C SER A 59 -17.33 21.12 14.05
N VAL A 60 -18.37 20.37 13.70
CA VAL A 60 -19.21 20.65 12.52
C VAL A 60 -20.69 20.46 12.85
N CYS A 61 -21.55 21.22 12.17
CA CYS A 61 -22.98 20.95 12.15
C CYS A 61 -23.32 19.80 11.18
N GLU A 62 -24.50 19.22 11.30
CA GLU A 62 -24.94 18.07 10.48
C GLU A 62 -24.77 18.28 8.95
N PRO A 63 -25.19 19.42 8.33
CA PRO A 63 -24.98 19.62 6.89
C PRO A 63 -23.50 19.66 6.48
N CYS A 64 -22.65 20.28 7.31
CA CYS A 64 -21.21 20.36 7.06
C CYS A 64 -20.53 19.02 7.29
N HIS A 65 -20.95 18.25 8.30
CA HIS A 65 -20.51 16.88 8.53
C HIS A 65 -20.72 16.03 7.27
N LEU A 66 -21.95 16.05 6.72
CA LEU A 66 -22.27 15.30 5.51
C LEU A 66 -21.39 15.69 4.32
N ARG A 67 -21.11 16.99 4.13
CA ARG A 67 -20.22 17.47 3.07
C ARG A 67 -18.77 16.97 3.22
N CYS A 68 -18.28 16.85 4.44
CA CYS A 68 -16.97 16.27 4.72
C CYS A 68 -16.96 14.75 4.45
N GLU A 69 -17.99 14.01 4.87
CA GLU A 69 -18.15 12.57 4.54
C GLU A 69 -18.25 12.32 3.03
N GLN A 70 -18.95 13.21 2.32
CA GLN A 70 -19.06 13.21 0.86
C GLN A 70 -17.77 13.62 0.15
N THR A 71 -16.76 14.10 0.89
CA THR A 71 -15.48 14.60 0.37
C THR A 71 -15.62 15.75 -0.63
N VAL A 72 -16.71 16.51 -0.53
CA VAL A 72 -16.91 17.78 -1.27
C VAL A 72 -16.32 18.97 -0.51
N VAL A 73 -15.96 18.76 0.76
CA VAL A 73 -15.02 19.59 1.52
C VAL A 73 -13.80 18.72 1.79
N SER A 74 -12.62 19.21 1.42
CA SER A 74 -11.35 18.51 1.59
C SER A 74 -10.86 18.50 3.04
N CYS A 75 -9.96 17.57 3.35
CA CYS A 75 -9.29 17.52 4.65
C CYS A 75 -8.52 18.81 4.93
N GLU A 76 -7.90 19.39 3.90
CA GLU A 76 -7.14 20.64 3.96
C GLU A 76 -8.04 21.83 4.30
N GLU A 77 -9.20 21.96 3.65
CA GLU A 77 -10.20 23.00 3.98
C GLU A 77 -10.64 22.91 5.44
N VAL A 78 -10.88 21.70 5.96
CA VAL A 78 -11.25 21.50 7.38
C VAL A 78 -10.10 21.88 8.30
N ARG A 79 -8.86 21.45 7.99
CA ARG A 79 -7.68 21.79 8.81
C ARG A 79 -7.44 23.28 8.84
N ASP A 80 -7.55 23.97 7.71
CA ASP A 80 -7.38 25.41 7.61
C ASP A 80 -8.46 26.15 8.40
N ALA A 81 -9.72 25.73 8.31
CA ALA A 81 -10.83 26.29 9.09
C ALA A 81 -10.62 26.13 10.61
N CYS A 82 -10.00 25.02 11.04
CA CYS A 82 -9.66 24.78 12.45
C CYS A 82 -8.34 25.44 12.90
N GLY A 83 -7.54 25.99 11.98
CA GLY A 83 -6.16 26.43 12.26
C GLY A 83 -5.18 25.30 12.61
N ILE A 84 -5.49 24.05 12.24
CA ILE A 84 -4.66 22.88 12.53
C ILE A 84 -3.42 22.88 11.63
N LYS A 85 -2.22 22.91 12.23
CA LYS A 85 -0.94 22.86 11.50
C LYS A 85 -0.25 21.50 11.56
N ARG A 86 -0.55 20.69 12.58
CA ARG A 86 -0.02 19.33 12.71
C ARG A 86 -0.97 18.36 12.02
N ILE A 87 -0.53 17.73 10.95
CA ILE A 87 -1.30 16.69 10.26
C ILE A 87 -1.13 15.37 11.01
N VAL A 88 -2.25 14.75 11.38
CA VAL A 88 -2.31 13.41 11.97
C VAL A 88 -2.84 12.45 10.90
N LEU A 89 -2.08 11.39 10.63
CA LEU A 89 -2.43 10.32 9.70
C LEU A 89 -2.25 8.96 10.41
N PRO A 90 -3.01 7.93 10.00
CA PRO A 90 -2.72 6.55 10.37
C PRO A 90 -1.29 6.18 10.00
N GLU A 91 -0.61 5.38 10.82
CA GLU A 91 0.81 5.05 10.66
C GLU A 91 1.17 4.49 9.27
N HIS A 92 0.23 3.79 8.64
CA HIS A 92 0.43 3.15 7.34
C HIS A 92 0.29 4.10 6.15
N LEU A 93 -0.27 5.31 6.35
CA LEU A 93 -0.35 6.34 5.32
C LEU A 93 0.93 7.18 5.27
N TYR A 94 1.23 7.72 4.09
CA TYR A 94 2.40 8.55 3.81
C TYR A 94 2.09 10.02 4.04
N ALA A 95 3.03 10.76 4.63
CA ALA A 95 2.86 12.19 4.90
C ALA A 95 3.10 13.11 3.68
N ASP A 96 3.64 12.58 2.59
CA ASP A 96 4.06 13.33 1.39
C ASP A 96 2.97 13.45 0.31
N GLN A 97 1.73 13.03 0.61
CA GLN A 97 0.61 13.12 -0.30
C GLN A 97 -0.70 13.50 0.41
N PRO A 98 -1.65 14.16 -0.27
CA PRO A 98 -2.97 14.45 0.25
C PRO A 98 -3.89 13.22 0.21
N TYR A 99 -4.91 13.23 1.08
CA TYR A 99 -5.92 12.18 1.17
C TYR A 99 -7.34 12.74 1.29
N THR A 100 -8.30 11.98 0.79
CA THR A 100 -9.70 12.14 1.21
C THR A 100 -9.85 11.77 2.69
N LYS A 101 -11.01 12.09 3.28
CA LYS A 101 -11.37 11.60 4.61
C LYS A 101 -11.24 10.08 4.75
N TRP A 102 -11.58 9.34 3.69
CA TRP A 102 -11.59 7.88 3.67
C TRP A 102 -10.22 7.24 3.47
N GLY A 103 -9.15 8.05 3.48
CA GLY A 103 -7.77 7.55 3.31
C GLY A 103 -7.40 7.26 1.86
N ASP A 104 -8.16 7.76 0.89
CA ASP A 104 -7.89 7.61 -0.53
C ASP A 104 -6.84 8.64 -0.97
N PRO A 105 -5.67 8.22 -1.50
CA PRO A 105 -4.68 9.15 -2.03
C PRO A 105 -5.25 10.04 -3.14
N ILE A 106 -4.95 11.34 -3.10
CA ILE A 106 -5.32 12.30 -4.14
C ILE A 106 -4.09 12.57 -5.01
N LEU A 107 -4.23 12.32 -6.31
CA LEU A 107 -3.20 12.57 -7.32
C LEU A 107 -3.13 14.04 -7.70
N ALA A 108 -2.00 14.47 -8.25
CA ALA A 108 -1.79 15.86 -8.68
C ALA A 108 -2.77 16.35 -9.76
N ASN A 109 -3.37 15.42 -10.52
CA ASN A 109 -4.40 15.72 -11.53
C ASN A 109 -5.83 15.77 -10.95
N GLY A 110 -5.99 15.63 -9.62
CA GLY A 110 -7.28 15.63 -8.92
C GLY A 110 -7.99 14.26 -8.88
N GLN A 111 -7.47 13.24 -9.57
CA GLN A 111 -8.00 11.89 -9.45
C GLN A 111 -7.69 11.28 -8.08
N ARG A 112 -8.50 10.30 -7.67
CA ARG A 112 -8.41 9.62 -6.37
C ARG A 112 -8.10 8.15 -6.57
N ILE A 113 -7.22 7.60 -5.75
CA ILE A 113 -6.89 6.17 -5.75
C ILE A 113 -7.79 5.47 -4.72
N ARG A 114 -8.42 4.36 -5.11
CA ARG A 114 -9.30 3.58 -4.22
C ARG A 114 -8.49 3.00 -3.06
N GLY A 115 -8.80 3.42 -1.83
CA GLY A 115 -8.16 2.97 -0.60
C GLY A 115 -8.86 1.77 0.05
N GLU A 116 -8.50 1.51 1.31
CA GLU A 116 -8.99 0.38 2.12
C GLU A 116 -10.51 0.37 2.26
N LEU A 117 -11.12 1.53 2.55
CA LEU A 117 -12.54 1.63 2.84
C LEU A 117 -13.39 1.91 1.60
N PHE A 118 -12.78 2.05 0.42
CA PHE A 118 -13.50 2.47 -0.79
C PHE A 118 -14.71 1.57 -1.05
N PHE A 119 -14.56 0.25 -0.91
CA PHE A 119 -15.60 -0.73 -1.24
C PHE A 119 -16.64 -0.99 -0.14
N ASP A 120 -16.50 -0.34 1.02
CA ASP A 120 -17.49 -0.38 2.10
C ASP A 120 -18.82 0.25 1.64
N GLU A 121 -19.95 -0.39 1.95
CA GLU A 121 -21.27 0.05 1.49
C GLU A 121 -21.64 1.46 1.96
N SER A 122 -21.27 1.82 3.20
CA SER A 122 -21.54 3.14 3.76
C SER A 122 -20.71 4.22 3.06
N VAL A 123 -19.47 3.90 2.72
CA VAL A 123 -18.55 4.80 1.98
C VAL A 123 -19.01 4.97 0.54
N GLN A 124 -19.36 3.89 -0.15
CA GLN A 124 -19.91 3.96 -1.50
C GLN A 124 -21.19 4.80 -1.57
N LYS A 125 -22.09 4.62 -0.60
CA LYS A 125 -23.33 5.39 -0.53
C LYS A 125 -23.07 6.89 -0.40
N VAL A 126 -22.17 7.30 0.50
CA VAL A 126 -21.91 8.73 0.74
C VAL A 126 -21.11 9.37 -0.39
N LEU A 127 -20.13 8.67 -0.97
CA LEU A 127 -19.40 9.15 -2.15
C LEU A 127 -20.32 9.30 -3.38
N LYS A 128 -21.28 8.39 -3.56
CA LYS A 128 -22.30 8.49 -4.61
C LYS A 128 -23.19 9.71 -4.41
N GLN A 129 -23.63 9.98 -3.18
CA GLN A 129 -24.41 11.18 -2.85
C GLN A 129 -23.62 12.47 -3.11
N GLY A 130 -22.33 12.47 -2.82
CA GLY A 130 -21.40 13.56 -3.15
C GLY A 130 -21.12 13.74 -4.64
N LYS A 131 -21.50 12.78 -5.49
CA LYS A 131 -21.20 12.75 -6.94
C LYS A 131 -19.70 12.87 -7.24
N VAL A 132 -18.88 12.14 -6.50
CA VAL A 132 -17.41 12.17 -6.61
C VAL A 132 -16.80 10.84 -7.05
N LEU A 133 -17.62 9.83 -7.39
CA LEU A 133 -17.14 8.50 -7.77
C LEU A 133 -16.38 8.49 -9.11
N ASP A 134 -16.71 9.41 -10.01
CA ASP A 134 -16.04 9.63 -11.29
C ASP A 134 -14.61 10.18 -11.14
N LEU A 135 -14.27 10.74 -9.97
CA LEU A 135 -12.91 11.16 -9.66
C LEU A 135 -11.96 9.98 -9.39
N TYR A 136 -12.48 8.77 -9.16
CA TYR A 136 -11.65 7.62 -8.80
C TYR A 136 -11.07 6.92 -10.03
N THR A 137 -9.74 6.81 -10.06
CA THR A 137 -9.05 5.97 -11.03
C THR A 137 -9.16 4.49 -10.65
N ASP A 138 -8.96 3.63 -11.64
CA ASP A 138 -8.74 2.19 -11.48
C ASP A 138 -7.27 1.84 -11.18
N LEU A 139 -6.34 2.80 -11.31
CA LEU A 139 -4.94 2.59 -10.92
C LEU A 139 -4.80 2.61 -9.39
N ILE A 140 -4.30 1.51 -8.84
CA ILE A 140 -4.13 1.29 -7.40
C ILE A 140 -2.65 1.34 -7.03
N ARG A 141 -2.32 2.16 -6.03
CA ARG A 141 -0.96 2.18 -5.45
C ARG A 141 -0.63 0.81 -4.86
N PHE A 142 0.57 0.30 -5.12
CA PHE A 142 1.01 -0.94 -4.48
C PHE A 142 1.29 -0.71 -2.98
N PRO A 143 0.78 -1.57 -2.07
CA PRO A 143 0.97 -1.41 -0.63
C PRO A 143 2.43 -1.37 -0.18
N ARG A 144 2.67 -0.82 1.02
CA ARG A 144 3.99 -0.93 1.68
C ARG A 144 4.11 -2.28 2.37
N THR A 145 5.02 -3.12 1.89
CA THR A 145 5.43 -4.31 2.63
C THR A 145 6.30 -3.91 3.82
N TYR A 146 5.89 -4.30 5.01
CA TYR A 146 6.61 -4.00 6.25
C TYR A 146 7.71 -5.04 6.49
N HIS A 147 8.79 -4.63 7.14
CA HIS A 147 9.83 -5.55 7.59
C HIS A 147 9.30 -6.45 8.70
N LEU A 148 9.64 -7.73 8.62
CA LEU A 148 9.48 -8.66 9.73
C LEU A 148 10.37 -8.21 10.91
N PRO A 149 9.98 -8.50 12.17
CA PRO A 149 10.72 -8.02 13.35
C PRO A 149 12.20 -8.42 13.40
N TRP A 150 12.58 -9.50 12.73
CA TRP A 150 13.95 -10.00 12.64
C TRP A 150 14.68 -9.62 11.33
N SER A 151 14.11 -8.73 10.50
CA SER A 151 14.74 -8.29 9.26
C SER A 151 15.85 -7.27 9.52
N PRO A 152 17.11 -7.54 9.15
CA PRO A 152 18.24 -6.63 9.44
C PRO A 152 18.41 -5.45 8.47
N GLY A 153 17.93 -5.55 7.22
CA GLY A 153 18.18 -4.56 6.16
C GLY A 153 17.21 -3.38 6.09
N MET A 154 16.84 -2.76 7.21
CA MET A 154 15.95 -1.59 7.24
C MET A 154 16.68 -0.26 7.00
N ASN A 155 16.01 0.69 6.34
CA ASN A 155 16.40 2.10 6.28
C ASN A 155 15.39 3.00 7.02
N ASP A 156 15.66 4.31 7.08
CA ASP A 156 14.82 5.30 7.78
C ASP A 156 13.38 5.41 7.25
N ASP A 157 13.17 5.11 5.96
CA ASP A 157 11.84 5.14 5.31
C ASP A 157 11.05 3.82 5.46
N ASP A 158 11.68 2.77 5.98
CA ASP A 158 11.06 1.46 6.16
C ASP A 158 10.20 1.41 7.42
N LYS A 159 9.16 0.57 7.38
CA LYS A 159 8.29 0.29 8.51
C LYS A 159 8.49 -1.14 8.96
N MET A 160 8.54 -1.35 10.28
CA MET A 160 8.56 -2.68 10.89
C MET A 160 7.14 -3.10 11.26
N MET A 161 6.84 -4.36 11.01
CA MET A 161 5.60 -5.00 11.41
C MET A 161 5.53 -5.08 12.94
N GLN A 162 4.46 -4.54 13.51
CA GLN A 162 4.30 -4.40 14.96
C GLN A 162 3.76 -5.66 15.65
N SER A 163 3.10 -6.55 14.90
CA SER A 163 2.51 -7.78 15.42
C SER A 163 2.47 -8.86 14.35
N LEU A 164 2.73 -10.09 14.76
CA LEU A 164 2.64 -11.31 13.94
C LEU A 164 1.35 -12.09 14.18
N ALA A 165 0.45 -11.57 15.04
CA ALA A 165 -0.77 -12.28 15.44
C ALA A 165 -1.66 -12.69 14.25
N ALA A 166 -1.59 -11.95 13.14
CA ALA A 166 -2.33 -12.29 11.92
C ALA A 166 -1.84 -13.57 11.22
N PHE A 167 -0.63 -14.06 11.54
CA PHE A 167 -0.08 -15.31 11.00
C PHE A 167 -0.27 -16.50 11.94
N GLU A 168 -0.57 -16.29 13.22
CA GLU A 168 -0.65 -17.36 14.21
C GLU A 168 -1.73 -18.39 13.83
N GLY A 169 -1.32 -19.65 13.66
CA GLY A 169 -2.22 -20.75 13.26
C GLY A 169 -2.62 -20.76 11.78
N GLU A 170 -2.18 -19.77 11.00
CA GLU A 170 -2.49 -19.66 9.57
C GLU A 170 -1.43 -20.36 8.71
N GLU A 171 -1.84 -20.81 7.52
CA GLU A 171 -0.89 -21.22 6.49
C GLU A 171 -0.26 -19.97 5.82
N VAL A 172 1.04 -20.01 5.65
CA VAL A 172 1.83 -18.94 5.03
C VAL A 172 2.69 -19.48 3.90
N VAL A 173 3.02 -18.59 2.97
CA VAL A 173 3.93 -18.84 1.85
C VAL A 173 5.09 -17.87 1.96
N ILE A 174 6.30 -18.41 1.81
CA ILE A 174 7.54 -17.66 1.76
C ILE A 174 8.09 -17.76 0.36
N THR A 175 8.25 -16.60 -0.29
CA THR A 175 8.79 -16.52 -1.65
C THR A 175 10.11 -15.77 -1.67
N THR A 176 10.89 -16.02 -2.71
CA THR A 176 12.07 -15.21 -3.04
C THR A 176 11.69 -13.73 -3.16
N LYS A 177 12.44 -12.86 -2.47
CA LYS A 177 12.41 -11.42 -2.70
C LYS A 177 13.51 -11.06 -3.68
N TRP A 178 13.11 -10.86 -4.93
CA TRP A 178 14.00 -10.37 -5.98
C TRP A 178 14.26 -8.87 -5.83
N ASP A 179 15.49 -8.45 -6.13
CA ASP A 179 15.89 -7.03 -6.20
C ASP A 179 15.71 -6.52 -7.63
N GLY A 180 14.58 -5.87 -7.86
CA GLY A 180 14.26 -5.21 -9.11
C GLY A 180 13.33 -4.03 -8.87
N ARG A 181 12.32 -3.89 -9.74
CA ARG A 181 11.30 -2.86 -9.63
C ARG A 181 9.91 -3.48 -9.57
N ASN A 182 9.24 -3.31 -8.44
CA ASN A 182 7.80 -3.49 -8.32
C ASN A 182 7.06 -2.89 -9.52
N THR A 183 6.23 -3.68 -10.18
CA THR A 183 5.44 -3.31 -11.36
C THR A 183 4.03 -3.87 -11.24
N THR A 184 3.04 -3.03 -11.51
CA THR A 184 1.61 -3.38 -11.54
C THR A 184 1.08 -3.19 -12.96
N ILE A 185 0.39 -4.20 -13.50
CA ILE A 185 -0.09 -4.30 -14.87
C ILE A 185 -1.62 -4.44 -14.87
N TYR A 186 -2.29 -3.73 -15.78
CA TYR A 186 -3.74 -3.64 -15.91
C TYR A 186 -4.24 -4.23 -17.24
N PRO A 187 -5.54 -4.55 -17.36
CA PRO A 187 -6.12 -5.17 -18.56
C PRO A 187 -5.86 -4.43 -19.88
N ASP A 188 -5.77 -3.11 -19.82
CA ASP A 188 -5.54 -2.26 -20.99
C ASP A 188 -4.05 -2.01 -21.31
N GLY A 189 -3.16 -2.77 -20.67
CA GLY A 189 -1.72 -2.66 -20.85
C GLY A 189 -1.09 -1.47 -20.15
N ARG A 190 -1.87 -0.62 -19.44
CA ARG A 190 -1.26 0.36 -18.53
C ARG A 190 -0.46 -0.38 -17.47
N LEU A 191 0.65 0.24 -17.07
CA LEU A 191 1.44 -0.21 -15.95
C LEU A 191 2.06 0.94 -15.21
N HIS A 192 2.35 0.73 -13.94
CA HIS A 192 3.13 1.64 -13.12
C HIS A 192 4.00 0.85 -12.14
N ALA A 193 4.96 1.54 -11.51
CA ALA A 193 5.76 0.95 -10.45
C ALA A 193 4.92 0.83 -9.17
N ARG A 194 5.44 1.22 -8.01
CA ARG A 194 4.63 1.30 -6.79
C ARG A 194 3.50 2.33 -6.86
N SER A 195 3.80 3.50 -7.44
CA SER A 195 2.90 4.66 -7.45
C SER A 195 2.41 4.96 -8.88
N PRO A 196 1.10 5.21 -9.10
CA PRO A 196 0.58 5.56 -10.42
C PRO A 196 1.11 6.87 -11.02
N ASP A 197 1.55 7.81 -10.19
CA ASP A 197 2.15 9.09 -10.60
C ASP A 197 3.65 9.01 -10.91
N GLY A 198 4.23 7.80 -10.84
CA GLY A 198 5.64 7.57 -11.12
C GLY A 198 6.01 7.97 -12.55
N ARG A 199 7.12 8.72 -12.70
CA ARG A 199 7.64 9.06 -14.04
C ARG A 199 8.10 7.78 -14.76
N PRO A 200 7.71 7.59 -16.05
CA PRO A 200 8.20 6.49 -16.85
C PRO A 200 9.73 6.45 -16.92
N HIS A 201 10.29 5.25 -17.02
CA HIS A 201 11.72 5.04 -17.23
C HIS A 201 11.94 4.12 -18.42
N HIS A 202 12.97 4.38 -19.23
CA HIS A 202 13.21 3.64 -20.47
C HIS A 202 13.49 2.14 -20.24
N SER A 203 13.98 1.75 -19.06
CA SER A 203 14.13 0.34 -18.68
C SER A 203 12.82 -0.44 -18.67
N GLN A 204 11.66 0.23 -18.57
CA GLN A 204 10.35 -0.41 -18.56
C GLN A 204 9.91 -0.91 -19.94
N ALA A 205 10.68 -0.66 -21.00
CA ALA A 205 10.32 -1.10 -22.35
C ALA A 205 10.15 -2.62 -22.43
N MET A 206 10.96 -3.39 -21.70
CA MET A 206 10.89 -4.85 -21.70
C MET A 206 9.64 -5.37 -21.00
N VAL A 207 9.36 -4.93 -19.76
CA VAL A 207 8.14 -5.33 -19.05
C VAL A 207 6.87 -4.87 -19.78
N LYS A 208 6.90 -3.73 -20.50
CA LYS A 208 5.79 -3.33 -21.38
C LYS A 208 5.57 -4.31 -22.52
N SER A 209 6.65 -4.81 -23.13
CA SER A 209 6.56 -5.80 -24.20
C SER A 209 6.06 -7.15 -23.71
N GLU A 210 6.43 -7.57 -22.49
CA GLU A 210 5.94 -8.80 -21.88
C GLU A 210 4.46 -8.67 -21.47
N ALA A 211 4.11 -7.56 -20.81
CA ALA A 211 2.73 -7.24 -20.42
C ALA A 211 1.76 -7.28 -21.60
N ALA A 212 2.18 -6.77 -22.77
CA ALA A 212 1.35 -6.76 -23.97
C ALA A 212 0.91 -8.15 -24.47
N ARG A 213 1.55 -9.23 -24.01
CA ARG A 213 1.20 -10.61 -24.38
C ARG A 213 0.00 -11.17 -23.60
N PHE A 214 -0.17 -10.74 -22.35
CA PHE A 214 -1.17 -11.30 -21.45
C PHE A 214 -2.14 -10.27 -20.86
N SER A 215 -1.84 -8.96 -20.98
CA SER A 215 -2.61 -7.94 -20.27
C SER A 215 -4.10 -7.98 -20.62
N PHE A 216 -4.42 -8.20 -21.89
CA PHE A 216 -5.81 -8.23 -22.36
C PHE A 216 -6.63 -9.41 -21.82
N ASP A 217 -5.97 -10.47 -21.33
CA ASP A 217 -6.59 -11.63 -20.71
C ASP A 217 -6.81 -11.43 -19.20
N ILE A 218 -6.27 -10.35 -18.61
CA ILE A 218 -6.56 -9.97 -17.22
C ILE A 218 -8.03 -9.50 -17.13
N PRO A 219 -8.84 -10.02 -16.19
CA PRO A 219 -10.23 -9.60 -16.06
C PRO A 219 -10.40 -8.10 -15.76
N PRO A 220 -11.52 -7.47 -16.19
CA PRO A 220 -11.79 -6.07 -15.89
C PRO A 220 -11.76 -5.76 -14.39
N GLY A 221 -11.03 -4.70 -14.02
CA GLY A 221 -10.86 -4.28 -12.62
C GLY A 221 -9.79 -5.05 -11.85
N TRP A 222 -9.23 -6.13 -12.42
CA TRP A 222 -8.12 -6.85 -11.82
C TRP A 222 -6.78 -6.20 -12.16
N ARG A 223 -5.74 -6.60 -11.43
CA ARG A 223 -4.36 -6.21 -11.72
C ARG A 223 -3.37 -7.31 -11.33
N VAL A 224 -2.30 -7.40 -12.09
CA VAL A 224 -1.17 -8.30 -11.83
C VAL A 224 -0.02 -7.49 -11.25
N CYS A 225 0.58 -7.96 -10.17
CA CYS A 225 1.76 -7.36 -9.55
C CYS A 225 2.94 -8.34 -9.61
N GLY A 226 4.09 -7.82 -9.99
CA GLY A 226 5.34 -8.57 -10.11
C GLY A 226 6.57 -7.68 -10.04
N GLU A 227 7.74 -8.30 -10.16
CA GLU A 227 9.02 -7.63 -10.13
C GLU A 227 9.58 -7.54 -11.56
N ASP A 228 9.84 -6.31 -12.03
CA ASP A 228 10.59 -6.04 -13.26
C ASP A 228 12.09 -6.14 -12.95
N LEU A 229 12.71 -7.15 -13.52
CA LEU A 229 14.10 -7.54 -13.33
C LEU A 229 14.94 -7.30 -14.59
N TYR A 230 14.45 -6.54 -15.59
CA TYR A 230 15.26 -6.27 -16.77
C TYR A 230 16.53 -5.49 -16.43
N ALA A 231 16.40 -4.39 -15.69
CA ALA A 231 17.56 -3.59 -15.30
C ALA A 231 18.14 -4.10 -13.97
N LYS A 232 19.46 -4.29 -13.93
CA LYS A 232 20.22 -4.51 -12.71
C LYS A 232 19.96 -3.36 -11.73
N HIS A 233 19.55 -3.71 -10.52
CA HIS A 233 19.52 -2.81 -9.38
C HIS A 233 20.82 -2.99 -8.56
N SER A 234 20.75 -3.61 -7.38
CA SER A 234 21.91 -3.93 -6.55
C SER A 234 22.50 -5.29 -6.94
N ILE A 235 21.66 -6.25 -7.29
CA ILE A 235 22.03 -7.62 -7.69
C ILE A 235 21.95 -7.76 -9.21
N ALA A 236 22.95 -8.41 -9.79
CA ALA A 236 22.95 -8.82 -11.19
C ALA A 236 22.49 -10.27 -11.29
N TYR A 237 21.63 -10.57 -12.25
CA TYR A 237 21.14 -11.90 -12.53
C TYR A 237 21.53 -12.32 -13.95
N ASP A 238 21.97 -13.55 -14.12
CA ASP A 238 22.42 -14.13 -15.38
C ASP A 238 21.58 -15.32 -15.86
N ASN A 239 20.57 -15.73 -15.09
CA ASN A 239 19.78 -16.93 -15.36
C ASN A 239 18.30 -16.77 -14.95
N LEU A 240 17.66 -15.67 -15.34
CA LEU A 240 16.25 -15.41 -15.01
C LEU A 240 15.29 -16.21 -15.91
N PRO A 241 14.18 -16.78 -15.38
CA PRO A 241 13.19 -17.45 -16.22
C PRO A 241 12.38 -16.45 -17.07
N SER A 242 12.20 -15.22 -16.57
CA SER A 242 11.55 -14.10 -17.26
C SER A 242 12.07 -12.78 -16.69
N PHE A 243 11.98 -11.67 -17.44
CA PHE A 243 12.28 -10.35 -16.88
C PHE A 243 11.16 -9.83 -15.98
N PHE A 244 9.95 -10.37 -16.09
CA PHE A 244 8.86 -10.11 -15.15
C PHE A 244 8.49 -11.37 -14.37
N LEU A 245 8.63 -11.32 -13.05
CA LEU A 245 8.21 -12.39 -12.15
C LEU A 245 6.99 -11.97 -11.32
N GLY A 246 5.88 -12.68 -11.49
CA GLY A 246 4.63 -12.41 -10.78
C GLY A 246 4.70 -12.82 -9.30
N PHE A 247 4.10 -12.03 -8.42
CA PHE A 247 3.99 -12.40 -7.00
C PHE A 247 2.59 -12.19 -6.39
N GLN A 248 1.73 -11.37 -6.98
CA GLN A 248 0.37 -11.14 -6.47
C GLN A 248 -0.59 -10.80 -7.61
N ILE A 249 -1.84 -11.24 -7.49
CA ILE A 249 -2.97 -10.78 -8.30
C ILE A 249 -4.02 -10.20 -7.36
N TRP A 250 -4.67 -9.13 -7.82
CA TRP A 250 -5.72 -8.45 -7.08
C TRP A 250 -6.98 -8.34 -7.94
N ASN A 251 -8.13 -8.63 -7.35
CA ASN A 251 -9.41 -8.59 -8.03
C ASN A 251 -10.03 -7.19 -8.09
N GLU A 252 -11.22 -7.08 -8.66
CA GLU A 252 -11.99 -5.84 -8.83
C GLU A 252 -12.47 -5.22 -7.51
N ARG A 253 -12.45 -5.99 -6.42
CA ARG A 253 -12.78 -5.56 -5.04
C ARG A 253 -11.56 -5.14 -4.25
N ASN A 254 -10.39 -5.09 -4.89
CA ASN A 254 -9.11 -4.77 -4.25
C ASN A 254 -8.75 -5.78 -3.14
N GLU A 255 -9.01 -7.06 -3.41
CA GLU A 255 -8.62 -8.20 -2.57
C GLU A 255 -7.48 -8.94 -3.27
N CYS A 256 -6.43 -9.26 -2.52
CA CYS A 256 -5.37 -10.11 -3.03
C CYS A 256 -5.87 -11.54 -3.02
N LEU A 257 -5.71 -12.23 -4.15
CA LEU A 257 -6.10 -13.63 -4.28
C LEU A 257 -5.31 -14.52 -3.32
N SER A 258 -5.84 -15.72 -3.05
CA SER A 258 -5.04 -16.75 -2.39
C SER A 258 -3.80 -17.08 -3.23
N TRP A 259 -2.79 -17.66 -2.60
CA TRP A 259 -1.58 -18.08 -3.32
C TRP A 259 -1.92 -19.14 -4.38
N ASP A 260 -2.83 -20.06 -4.08
CA ASP A 260 -3.24 -21.10 -5.02
C ASP A 260 -3.95 -20.52 -6.25
N ASP A 261 -4.93 -19.63 -6.04
CA ASP A 261 -5.61 -18.94 -7.15
C ASP A 261 -4.62 -18.06 -7.93
N THR A 262 -3.64 -17.45 -7.23
CA THR A 262 -2.60 -16.64 -7.89
C THR A 262 -1.77 -17.51 -8.84
N LEU A 263 -1.38 -18.71 -8.43
CA LEU A 263 -0.63 -19.64 -9.28
C LEU A 263 -1.47 -20.14 -10.46
N GLU A 264 -2.75 -20.46 -10.24
CA GLU A 264 -3.67 -20.87 -11.32
C GLU A 264 -3.78 -19.76 -12.39
N TRP A 265 -3.97 -18.52 -11.97
CA TRP A 265 -4.01 -17.39 -12.90
C TRP A 265 -2.67 -17.11 -13.57
N PHE A 266 -1.55 -17.30 -12.87
CA PHE A 266 -0.23 -17.18 -13.49
C PHE A 266 0.01 -18.26 -14.55
N GLU A 267 -0.44 -19.48 -14.34
CA GLU A 267 -0.41 -20.54 -15.36
C GLU A 267 -1.27 -20.16 -16.57
N LEU A 268 -2.50 -19.69 -16.35
CA LEU A 268 -3.41 -19.26 -17.43
C LEU A 268 -2.86 -18.08 -18.25
N LEU A 269 -2.16 -17.15 -17.61
CA LEU A 269 -1.59 -15.95 -18.23
C LEU A 269 -0.15 -16.16 -18.74
N GLU A 270 0.40 -17.37 -18.61
CA GLU A 270 1.80 -17.70 -18.94
C GLU A 270 2.82 -16.80 -18.22
N ILE A 271 2.55 -16.46 -16.95
CA ILE A 271 3.42 -15.63 -16.10
C ILE A 271 4.27 -16.54 -15.21
N ASN A 272 5.59 -16.33 -15.22
CA ASN A 272 6.47 -17.00 -14.27
C ASN A 272 6.28 -16.41 -12.85
N PRO A 273 5.90 -17.21 -11.84
CA PRO A 273 5.87 -16.74 -10.47
C PRO A 273 7.28 -16.58 -9.89
N VAL A 274 7.39 -15.79 -8.83
CA VAL A 274 8.54 -15.85 -7.92
C VAL A 274 8.63 -17.23 -7.23
N ASP A 275 9.84 -17.71 -6.98
CA ASP A 275 10.04 -19.04 -6.38
C ASP A 275 9.49 -19.12 -4.95
N VAL A 276 8.84 -20.25 -4.64
CA VAL A 276 8.45 -20.60 -3.28
C VAL A 276 9.64 -21.23 -2.56
N ILE A 277 10.08 -20.60 -1.48
CA ILE A 277 11.12 -21.12 -0.58
C ILE A 277 10.49 -22.11 0.38
N TRP A 278 9.31 -21.79 0.92
CA TRP A 278 8.63 -22.60 1.92
C TRP A 278 7.13 -22.30 1.98
N ARG A 279 6.33 -23.31 2.34
CA ARG A 279 4.90 -23.19 2.64
C ARG A 279 4.52 -24.10 3.80
N GLY A 280 3.67 -23.61 4.68
CA GLY A 280 3.12 -24.38 5.81
C GLY A 280 2.50 -23.49 6.87
N THR A 281 2.07 -24.08 7.98
CA THR A 281 1.56 -23.33 9.13
C THR A 281 2.65 -22.47 9.75
N PHE A 282 2.36 -21.19 9.97
CA PHE A 282 3.32 -20.24 10.52
C PHE A 282 3.99 -20.75 11.80
N ASP A 283 5.32 -20.87 11.74
CA ASP A 283 6.18 -21.11 12.89
C ASP A 283 7.42 -20.23 12.76
N GLU A 284 7.52 -19.19 13.60
CA GLU A 284 8.62 -18.21 13.53
C GLU A 284 9.99 -18.90 13.57
N LYS A 285 10.15 -19.92 14.43
CA LYS A 285 11.43 -20.60 14.61
C LYS A 285 11.86 -21.31 13.32
N THR A 286 10.95 -22.03 12.68
CA THR A 286 11.19 -22.70 11.38
C THR A 286 11.53 -21.68 10.31
N ILE A 287 10.75 -20.60 10.21
CA ILE A 287 10.93 -19.55 9.21
C ILE A 287 12.30 -18.87 9.34
N ARG A 288 12.71 -18.56 10.57
CA ARG A 288 14.01 -17.93 10.84
C ARG A 288 15.20 -18.88 10.63
N ALA A 289 14.96 -20.19 10.64
CA ALA A 289 15.96 -21.21 10.35
C ALA A 289 16.04 -21.57 8.86
N LEU A 290 15.15 -21.04 8.01
CA LEU A 290 15.24 -21.26 6.56
C LEU A 290 16.58 -20.76 6.04
N PRO A 291 17.22 -21.50 5.11
CA PRO A 291 18.44 -21.06 4.50
C PRO A 291 18.19 -19.70 3.82
N LEU A 292 18.93 -18.69 4.28
CA LEU A 292 18.92 -17.39 3.63
C LEU A 292 19.72 -17.50 2.32
N PRO A 293 19.31 -16.78 1.27
CA PRO A 293 20.11 -16.66 0.06
C PRO A 293 21.56 -16.22 0.33
N ASN A 294 22.46 -16.75 -0.48
CA ASN A 294 23.82 -16.24 -0.66
C ASN A 294 23.77 -14.75 -1.09
N PRO A 295 24.72 -13.86 -0.70
CA PRO A 295 24.75 -12.47 -1.14
C PRO A 295 24.76 -12.24 -2.66
N GLU A 296 25.05 -13.28 -3.44
CA GLU A 296 25.03 -13.31 -4.90
C GLU A 296 23.69 -13.78 -5.50
N GLY A 297 22.75 -14.27 -4.69
CA GLY A 297 21.49 -14.88 -5.13
C GLY A 297 20.34 -13.88 -5.21
N TRP A 298 19.78 -13.48 -4.06
CA TRP A 298 18.62 -12.57 -4.01
C TRP A 298 18.59 -11.74 -2.71
N GLU A 299 17.68 -10.76 -2.62
CA GLU A 299 17.66 -9.75 -1.56
C GLU A 299 17.24 -10.31 -0.19
N GLY A 300 16.28 -11.22 -0.20
CA GLY A 300 15.72 -11.84 0.99
C GLY A 300 14.45 -12.62 0.69
N TYR A 301 13.42 -12.50 1.51
CA TYR A 301 12.16 -13.19 1.25
C TYR A 301 10.95 -12.36 1.62
N VAL A 302 9.80 -12.73 1.05
CA VAL A 302 8.50 -12.19 1.41
C VAL A 302 7.69 -13.30 2.07
N LEU A 303 7.19 -13.04 3.27
CA LEU A 303 6.21 -13.87 3.97
C LEU A 303 4.81 -13.32 3.67
N ARG A 304 3.89 -14.14 3.19
CA ARG A 304 2.46 -13.79 3.06
C ARG A 304 1.55 -14.86 3.64
N LEU A 305 0.35 -14.48 4.05
CA LEU A 305 -0.75 -15.43 4.24
C LEU A 305 -1.04 -16.17 2.93
N ALA A 306 -1.27 -17.49 3.02
CA ALA A 306 -1.59 -18.32 1.85
C ALA A 306 -3.01 -18.01 1.33
N ARG A 307 -3.97 -17.76 2.21
CA ARG A 307 -5.34 -17.35 1.84
C ARG A 307 -5.39 -15.94 1.24
N SER A 308 -6.55 -15.58 0.71
CA SER A 308 -6.85 -14.22 0.27
C SER A 308 -6.94 -13.25 1.45
N PHE A 309 -6.75 -11.96 1.16
CA PHE A 309 -6.85 -10.87 2.13
C PHE A 309 -7.18 -9.54 1.45
N SER A 310 -7.80 -8.63 2.21
CA SER A 310 -8.15 -7.30 1.71
C SER A 310 -6.92 -6.38 1.59
N TYR A 311 -7.03 -5.30 0.81
CA TYR A 311 -5.99 -4.28 0.73
C TYR A 311 -5.64 -3.67 2.09
N GLY A 312 -6.63 -3.47 2.96
CA GLY A 312 -6.43 -2.97 4.33
C GLY A 312 -5.67 -3.94 5.23
N ASP A 313 -5.78 -5.23 4.99
CA ASP A 313 -5.08 -6.27 5.76
C ASP A 313 -3.62 -6.44 5.35
N TYR A 314 -3.20 -5.89 4.20
CA TYR A 314 -1.85 -6.07 3.68
C TYR A 314 -0.73 -5.82 4.70
N PRO A 315 -0.73 -4.74 5.52
CA PRO A 315 0.33 -4.48 6.49
C PRO A 315 0.46 -5.54 7.59
N ARG A 316 -0.55 -6.42 7.74
CA ARG A 316 -0.59 -7.55 8.67
C ARG A 316 -0.45 -8.90 7.96
N ALA A 317 -0.83 -8.97 6.69
CA ALA A 317 -0.86 -10.20 5.90
C ALA A 317 0.45 -10.46 5.14
N VAL A 318 1.30 -9.43 4.95
CA VAL A 318 2.54 -9.55 4.17
C VAL A 318 3.70 -8.83 4.87
N GLY A 319 4.77 -9.56 5.12
CA GLY A 319 6.02 -9.06 5.68
C GLY A 319 7.23 -9.39 4.80
N LYS A 320 8.30 -8.61 4.88
CA LYS A 320 9.56 -8.87 4.16
C LYS A 320 10.72 -9.07 5.12
N TYR A 321 11.63 -9.96 4.76
CA TYR A 321 12.97 -10.03 5.29
C TYR A 321 13.94 -9.55 4.22
N VAL A 322 14.83 -8.64 4.59
CA VAL A 322 15.90 -8.10 3.74
C VAL A 322 17.22 -8.32 4.45
N ARG A 323 18.19 -8.92 3.77
CA ARG A 323 19.51 -9.22 4.34
C ARG A 323 20.26 -7.95 4.75
N ALA A 324 21.18 -8.10 5.71
CA ALA A 324 22.03 -7.00 6.15
C ALA A 324 22.85 -6.44 4.98
N ASP A 325 23.13 -5.15 5.02
CA ASP A 325 23.98 -4.42 4.07
C ASP A 325 23.55 -4.44 2.60
N HIS A 326 22.36 -4.94 2.25
CA HIS A 326 21.86 -4.91 0.87
C HIS A 326 21.86 -3.49 0.28
N ASN A 327 21.41 -2.50 1.06
CA ASN A 327 21.35 -1.10 0.62
C ASN A 327 22.72 -0.42 0.53
N LYS A 328 23.79 -1.04 1.05
CA LYS A 328 25.17 -0.55 0.93
C LYS A 328 25.86 -1.04 -0.35
N LEU A 329 25.30 -2.03 -1.03
CA LEU A 329 25.89 -2.70 -2.20
C LEU A 329 25.40 -2.14 -3.55
N GLY A 330 24.46 -1.19 -3.57
CA GLY A 330 23.80 -0.70 -4.79
C GLY A 330 23.60 0.82 -4.88
N VAL A 331 23.47 1.32 -6.11
CA VAL A 331 23.34 2.74 -6.49
C VAL A 331 21.95 3.26 -6.13
N VAL A 332 21.61 3.37 -4.85
CA VAL A 332 20.25 3.75 -4.41
C VAL A 332 19.90 5.19 -4.79
N HIS A 333 20.89 6.09 -4.84
CA HIS A 333 20.62 7.52 -5.01
C HIS A 333 20.60 8.04 -6.45
N ASN A 334 21.06 7.26 -7.45
CA ASN A 334 21.19 7.72 -8.84
C ASN A 334 20.59 6.75 -9.88
N TRP A 335 19.71 5.82 -9.50
CA TRP A 335 19.19 4.81 -10.45
C TRP A 335 18.55 5.39 -11.73
N ARG A 336 18.00 6.63 -11.67
CA ARG A 336 17.41 7.31 -12.83
C ARG A 336 18.44 7.85 -13.83
N THR A 337 19.66 8.14 -13.38
CA THR A 337 20.73 8.73 -14.19
C THR A 337 21.87 7.75 -14.45
N ALA A 338 21.93 6.65 -13.68
CA ALA A 338 22.86 5.56 -13.88
C ALA A 338 22.60 4.84 -15.21
N LYS A 339 23.68 4.34 -15.81
CA LYS A 339 23.60 3.50 -17.01
C LYS A 339 22.83 2.21 -16.69
N VAL A 340 21.77 1.93 -17.44
CA VAL A 340 21.05 0.67 -17.35
C VAL A 340 21.96 -0.48 -17.79
N THR A 341 22.13 -1.46 -16.90
CA THR A 341 22.81 -2.72 -17.19
C THR A 341 21.75 -3.82 -17.20
N PRO A 342 21.49 -4.48 -18.34
CA PRO A 342 20.50 -5.55 -18.40
C PRO A 342 20.94 -6.79 -17.60
N ASN A 343 19.99 -7.43 -16.92
CA ASN A 343 20.13 -8.81 -16.47
C ASN A 343 19.96 -9.78 -17.66
N GLN A 344 20.21 -11.07 -17.45
CA GLN A 344 20.12 -12.10 -18.50
C GLN A 344 19.07 -13.14 -18.17
N LEU A 345 18.41 -13.63 -19.22
CA LEU A 345 17.49 -14.76 -19.14
C LEU A 345 18.27 -16.06 -19.18
N ALA A 346 17.69 -17.11 -18.60
CA ALA A 346 18.15 -18.48 -18.77
C ALA A 346 18.21 -18.86 -20.25
N GLU A 347 19.24 -19.62 -20.64
CA GLU A 347 19.29 -20.19 -21.99
C GLU A 347 18.08 -21.10 -22.21
N LYS A 348 17.38 -20.91 -23.33
CA LYS A 348 16.29 -21.81 -23.72
C LYS A 348 16.92 -23.15 -24.12
N SER A 349 16.77 -24.16 -23.27
CA SER A 349 17.14 -25.55 -23.54
C SER A 349 16.35 -26.15 -24.69
#